data_AF-A0A3D0SIZ8-F1
#
_entry.id   AF-A0A3D0SIZ8-F1
#
_cell.length_a   1.000
_cell.length_b   1.000
_cell.length_c   1.000
_cell.angle_alpha   90.00
_cell.angle_beta   90.00
_cell.angle_gamma   90.00
#
_symmetry.space_group_name_H-M   'P 1'
#
loop_
_entity.id
_entity.type
_entity.pdbx_description
1 polymer ?
#
loop_
_entity_poly.entity_id
_entity_poly.type
_entity_poly.pdbx_seq_one_letter_code
_entity_poly.pdbx_strand_id
1 'polypeptide(L)'
;MFIEVKEGRARALFAMANDLNRHILSYWNDEEDELRLGYLLTADRLKQLIQSKHAAPALYVYSFNHIQNGKIYFYSASSDELARHPALSELFIGFGARKVSWRVFKVGIVKISPKDAYAPLSLPDDVGTKVKRQNARPAPRLMARLQNLAYAVQITDITSDREQLQFSQIKIDRAQLKALKLFGHARNRPPGEIKAFRYKFQEQRMETRYLLRTAVQVLARGQTINGISEDISINGLRIEIDGEYHGDLNMRVLVSLPKLQELTSKFDVSDLHYRVVHISGDKNVLHLRSVAGEDGLPARRFFAELIKSNKSSLKTYPDEEEIPGIGHALRCINAKTPSTLAFVLSKVGGRYLPQVGVLGDAANPRLKTLFSHFAEQRKMNLEVFFRDRALNAPFIQQSIKQVKTEHSPVTRELFVAFRPAEKEPADAIDARYEYRFSSDESRQQFIENALTTGQFIAMTITVTVTGKPDLEMLQSEINYIGVYAIHRAKELEERLWSISACVHAVDITDQVLLRFGFDEHRIAENHKTPSQHAIEPGGIKALLKS
;
A
#
# COMPACT_ATOMS: atom_id res chain seq x y z
N MET A 1 4.92 9.48 1.95
CA MET A 1 4.96 10.76 2.69
C MET A 1 6.15 11.58 2.20
N PHE A 2 6.04 12.89 2.13
CA PHE A 2 7.12 13.80 1.74
C PHE A 2 7.41 14.77 2.87
N ILE A 3 8.70 14.89 3.20
CA ILE A 3 9.20 15.62 4.35
C ILE A 3 9.89 16.90 3.87
N GLU A 4 9.39 18.02 4.38
CA GLU A 4 10.02 19.31 4.22
C GLU A 4 11.12 19.48 5.27
N VAL A 5 12.26 20.06 4.86
CA VAL A 5 13.28 20.53 5.79
C VAL A 5 13.48 22.02 5.60
N LYS A 6 13.17 22.80 6.65
CA LYS A 6 13.35 24.25 6.67
C LYS A 6 14.01 24.65 7.99
N GLU A 7 15.06 25.46 7.92
CA GLU A 7 15.79 25.95 9.11
C GLU A 7 16.21 24.81 10.08
N GLY A 8 16.64 23.68 9.52
CA GLY A 8 17.06 22.50 10.30
C GLY A 8 15.93 21.68 10.93
N ARG A 9 14.65 22.05 10.71
CA ARG A 9 13.49 21.31 11.21
C ARG A 9 12.83 20.50 10.10
N ALA A 10 12.66 19.20 10.35
CA ALA A 10 11.97 18.28 9.46
C ALA A 10 10.48 18.19 9.83
N ARG A 11 9.59 18.28 8.84
CA ARG A 11 8.14 18.07 9.05
C ARG A 11 7.51 17.32 7.88
N ALA A 12 6.55 16.45 8.20
CA ALA A 12 5.69 15.84 7.20
C ALA A 12 4.78 16.90 6.58
N LEU A 13 4.72 16.98 5.24
CA LEU A 13 3.96 17.99 4.53
C LEU A 13 2.91 17.39 3.58
N PHE A 14 3.32 16.38 2.81
CA PHE A 14 2.45 15.76 1.80
C PHE A 14 2.36 14.24 1.99
N ALA A 15 1.18 13.69 1.76
CA ALA A 15 0.94 12.26 1.64
C ALA A 15 0.54 11.92 0.20
N MET A 16 0.88 10.71 -0.24
CA MET A 16 0.29 10.14 -1.45
C MET A 16 -0.69 9.05 -1.06
N ALA A 17 -1.91 9.17 -1.57
CA ALA A 17 -2.98 8.22 -1.37
C ALA A 17 -3.27 7.46 -2.66
N ASN A 18 -3.48 6.15 -2.54
CA ASN A 18 -4.04 5.29 -3.57
C ASN A 18 -4.96 4.25 -2.90
N ASP A 19 -5.57 3.38 -3.70
CA ASP A 19 -6.52 2.41 -3.15
C ASP A 19 -5.83 1.32 -2.29
N LEU A 20 -4.52 1.10 -2.45
CA LEU A 20 -3.76 0.12 -1.67
C LEU A 20 -3.35 0.65 -0.28
N ASN A 21 -3.12 1.96 -0.13
CA ASN A 21 -2.62 2.55 1.13
C ASN A 21 -3.65 3.42 1.86
N ARG A 22 -4.88 3.56 1.34
CA ARG A 22 -5.94 4.37 1.95
C ARG A 22 -6.24 3.95 3.39
N HIS A 23 -6.21 2.65 3.67
CA HIS A 23 -6.45 2.11 5.01
C HIS A 23 -5.48 2.67 6.07
N ILE A 24 -4.23 2.98 5.68
CA ILE A 24 -3.25 3.62 6.57
C ILE A 24 -3.70 5.03 6.90
N LEU A 25 -4.18 5.80 5.91
CA LEU A 25 -4.67 7.16 6.16
C LEU A 25 -5.92 7.13 7.07
N SER A 26 -6.88 6.27 6.74
CA SER A 26 -8.12 6.11 7.52
C SER A 26 -7.85 5.65 8.96
N TYR A 27 -6.83 4.83 9.20
CA TYR A 27 -6.43 4.44 10.55
C TYR A 27 -6.07 5.64 11.44
N TRP A 28 -5.47 6.68 10.84
CA TRP A 28 -5.03 7.90 11.52
C TRP A 28 -6.03 9.05 11.41
N ASN A 29 -7.26 8.82 10.94
CA ASN A 29 -8.33 9.80 11.03
C ASN A 29 -8.94 9.78 12.43
N ASP A 30 -9.19 10.96 12.99
CA ASP A 30 -9.94 11.08 14.24
C ASP A 30 -11.45 10.99 14.01
N GLU A 31 -12.23 11.15 15.08
CA GLU A 31 -13.70 11.12 15.02
C GLU A 31 -14.32 12.23 14.16
N GLU A 32 -13.56 13.29 13.82
CA GLU A 32 -13.98 14.40 12.96
C GLU A 32 -13.50 14.22 11.51
N ASP A 33 -12.94 13.05 11.17
CA ASP A 33 -12.31 12.72 9.88
C ASP A 33 -11.09 13.58 9.55
N GLU A 34 -10.46 14.22 10.56
CA GLU A 34 -9.22 14.96 10.37
C GLU A 34 -8.02 14.01 10.37
N LEU A 35 -7.17 14.12 9.35
CA LEU A 35 -5.98 13.27 9.22
C LEU A 35 -4.92 13.63 10.26
N ARG A 36 -4.70 12.73 11.24
CA ARG A 36 -3.70 12.87 12.31
C ARG A 36 -2.44 12.02 12.10
N LEU A 37 -2.13 11.67 10.85
CA LEU A 37 -0.98 10.83 10.49
C LEU A 37 0.36 11.36 11.01
N GLY A 38 0.47 12.66 11.30
CA GLY A 38 1.67 13.25 11.88
C GLY A 38 2.02 12.71 13.28
N TYR A 39 1.09 12.08 14.00
CA TYR A 39 1.37 11.35 15.23
C TYR A 39 2.29 10.12 15.01
N LEU A 40 2.27 9.53 13.82
CA LEU A 40 3.21 8.47 13.46
C LEU A 40 4.62 9.03 13.24
N LEU A 41 4.73 10.23 12.64
CA LEU A 41 5.98 10.87 12.21
C LEU A 41 6.34 12.07 13.10
N THR A 42 6.54 11.82 14.39
CA THR A 42 6.98 12.85 15.34
C THR A 42 8.33 13.45 14.94
N ALA A 43 8.63 14.66 15.42
CA ALA A 43 9.89 15.34 15.14
C ALA A 43 11.11 14.50 15.58
N ASP A 44 11.02 13.82 16.72
CA ASP A 44 12.08 12.95 17.23
C ASP A 44 12.30 11.72 16.36
N ARG A 45 11.22 11.05 15.92
CA ARG A 45 11.31 9.90 15.00
C ARG A 45 11.90 10.31 13.65
N LEU A 46 11.50 11.46 13.10
CA LEU A 46 12.08 11.99 11.87
C LEU A 46 13.56 12.33 12.05
N LYS A 47 13.94 12.96 13.17
CA LYS A 47 15.33 13.25 13.49
C LYS A 47 16.17 11.97 13.57
N GLN A 48 15.66 10.95 14.25
CA GLN A 48 16.32 9.64 14.35
C GLN A 48 16.52 8.99 12.97
N LEU A 49 15.48 8.98 12.14
CA LEU A 49 15.54 8.46 10.77
C LEU A 49 16.57 9.19 9.91
N ILE A 50 16.61 10.52 9.98
CA ILE A 50 17.53 11.36 9.19
C ILE A 50 18.99 11.21 9.65
N GLN A 51 19.21 11.05 10.96
CA GLN A 51 20.55 10.95 11.57
C GLN A 51 21.10 9.52 11.60
N SER A 52 20.28 8.53 11.22
CA SER A 52 20.68 7.13 11.18
C SER A 52 21.88 6.90 10.25
N LYS A 53 22.80 6.04 10.70
CA LYS A 53 23.98 5.62 9.94
C LYS A 53 23.72 4.40 9.06
N HIS A 54 22.53 3.79 9.15
CA HIS A 54 22.17 2.63 8.33
C HIS A 54 22.01 3.04 6.86
N ALA A 55 22.37 2.15 5.94
CA ALA A 55 22.22 2.39 4.51
C ALA A 55 20.74 2.53 4.07
N ALA A 56 19.83 1.84 4.76
CA ALA A 56 18.38 1.94 4.57
C ALA A 56 17.70 2.17 5.92
N PRO A 57 17.68 3.41 6.45
CA PRO A 57 17.12 3.68 7.76
C PRO A 57 15.61 3.42 7.81
N ALA A 58 15.17 2.73 8.86
CA ALA A 58 13.76 2.49 9.13
C ALA A 58 13.48 2.43 10.64
N LEU A 59 12.24 2.68 11.01
CA LEU A 59 11.68 2.46 12.34
C LEU A 59 10.52 1.48 12.25
N TYR A 60 10.32 0.69 13.31
CA TYR A 60 9.11 -0.10 13.49
C TYR A 60 8.30 0.51 14.62
N VAL A 61 7.08 0.93 14.31
CA VAL A 61 6.18 1.64 15.22
C VAL A 61 4.95 0.79 15.48
N TYR A 62 4.75 0.42 16.74
CA TYR A 62 3.58 -0.26 17.24
C TYR A 62 2.52 0.76 17.61
N SER A 63 1.26 0.51 17.25
CA SER A 63 0.18 1.48 17.41
C SER A 63 -1.14 0.81 17.75
N PHE A 64 -1.96 1.48 18.55
CA PHE A 64 -3.36 1.13 18.75
C PHE A 64 -4.17 2.37 19.11
N ASN A 65 -5.48 2.26 18.92
CA ASN A 65 -6.43 3.32 19.24
C ASN A 65 -7.30 2.90 20.42
N HIS A 66 -7.55 3.82 21.35
CA HIS A 66 -8.52 3.65 22.42
C HIS A 66 -9.68 4.63 22.21
N ILE A 67 -10.91 4.11 22.18
CA ILE A 67 -12.11 4.92 22.07
C ILE A 67 -12.68 5.14 23.48
N GLN A 68 -12.88 6.40 23.84
CA GLN A 68 -13.50 6.78 25.10
C GLN A 68 -14.41 7.99 24.88
N ASN A 69 -15.68 7.87 25.28
CA ASN A 69 -16.71 8.91 25.11
C ASN A 69 -16.83 9.41 23.66
N GLY A 70 -16.80 8.49 22.69
CA GLY A 70 -16.89 8.81 21.26
C GLY A 70 -15.63 9.43 20.65
N LYS A 71 -14.56 9.63 21.43
CA LYS A 71 -13.31 10.23 20.97
C LYS A 71 -12.23 9.19 20.76
N ILE A 72 -11.42 9.36 19.72
CA ILE A 72 -10.30 8.48 19.39
C ILE A 72 -9.03 9.00 20.06
N TYR A 73 -8.37 8.12 20.83
CA TYR A 73 -7.06 8.38 21.42
C TYR A 73 -6.02 7.46 20.78
N PHE A 74 -5.06 8.06 20.08
CA PHE A 74 -3.97 7.34 19.43
C PHE A 74 -2.85 7.06 20.42
N TYR A 75 -2.31 5.84 20.37
CA TYR A 75 -1.10 5.44 21.08
C TYR A 75 -0.13 4.88 20.07
N SER A 76 1.13 5.34 20.07
CA SER A 76 2.16 4.70 19.26
C SER A 76 3.54 4.80 19.89
N ALA A 77 4.32 3.73 19.74
CA ALA A 77 5.68 3.65 20.24
C ALA A 77 6.59 2.94 19.23
N SER A 78 7.76 3.51 18.93
CA SER A 78 8.79 2.82 18.14
C SER A 78 9.47 1.74 18.97
N SER A 79 10.12 0.77 18.31
CA SER A 79 10.93 -0.24 18.99
C SER A 79 11.99 0.40 19.91
N ASP A 80 12.63 1.50 19.48
CA ASP A 80 13.62 2.23 20.28
C ASP A 80 13.01 3.02 21.44
N GLU A 81 11.77 3.51 21.29
CA GLU A 81 11.03 4.15 22.39
C GLU A 81 10.66 3.11 23.46
N LEU A 82 10.24 1.92 23.06
CA LEU A 82 9.94 0.82 23.97
C LEU A 82 11.21 0.28 24.65
N ALA A 83 12.33 0.15 23.92
CA ALA A 83 13.61 -0.29 24.46
C ALA A 83 14.15 0.65 25.56
N ARG A 84 13.88 1.96 25.45
CA ARG A 84 14.20 2.95 26.50
C ARG A 84 13.33 2.84 27.75
N HIS A 85 12.21 2.13 27.67
CA HIS A 85 11.28 1.91 28.78
C HIS A 85 10.93 0.41 28.92
N PRO A 86 11.89 -0.47 29.29
CA PRO A 86 11.66 -1.92 29.32
C PRO A 86 10.47 -2.33 30.19
N ALA A 87 10.27 -1.67 31.33
CA ALA A 87 9.14 -1.91 32.23
C ALA A 87 7.76 -1.63 31.61
N LEU A 88 7.69 -0.80 30.57
CA LEU A 88 6.44 -0.46 29.87
C LEU A 88 6.32 -1.17 28.52
N SER A 89 7.39 -1.81 28.02
CA SER A 89 7.43 -2.44 26.70
C SER A 89 6.39 -3.56 26.58
N GLU A 90 6.46 -4.55 27.48
CA GLU A 90 5.51 -5.66 27.52
C GLU A 90 4.08 -5.19 27.82
N LEU A 91 3.94 -4.18 28.66
CA LEU A 91 2.63 -3.59 28.98
C LEU A 91 2.00 -2.95 27.73
N PHE A 92 2.77 -2.17 26.97
CA PHE A 92 2.30 -1.50 25.75
C PHE A 92 1.93 -2.53 24.68
N ILE A 93 2.83 -3.47 24.38
CA ILE A 93 2.64 -4.50 23.36
C ILE A 93 1.48 -5.42 23.76
N GLY A 94 1.49 -5.95 24.98
CA GLY A 94 0.47 -6.86 25.47
C GLY A 94 -0.92 -6.24 25.53
N PHE A 95 -1.04 -5.00 26.04
CA PHE A 95 -2.33 -4.31 26.07
C PHE A 95 -2.80 -3.91 24.67
N GLY A 96 -1.90 -3.37 23.86
CA GLY A 96 -2.18 -2.91 22.50
C GLY A 96 -2.63 -4.03 21.57
N ALA A 97 -1.95 -5.18 21.60
CA ALA A 97 -2.28 -6.34 20.75
C ALA A 97 -3.68 -6.92 21.02
N ARG A 98 -4.27 -6.64 22.18
CA ARG A 98 -5.68 -7.00 22.50
C ARG A 98 -6.70 -6.05 21.87
N LYS A 99 -6.26 -4.96 21.22
CA LYS A 99 -7.13 -4.03 20.51
C LYS A 99 -7.25 -4.44 19.04
N VAL A 100 -8.46 -4.35 18.50
CA VAL A 100 -8.72 -4.56 17.06
C VAL A 100 -7.95 -3.54 16.19
N SER A 101 -7.67 -2.36 16.75
CA SER A 101 -6.87 -1.29 16.15
C SER A 101 -5.36 -1.50 16.28
N TRP A 102 -4.88 -2.65 16.75
CA TRP A 102 -3.45 -2.94 16.79
C TRP A 102 -2.85 -2.90 15.38
N ARG A 103 -1.80 -2.13 15.19
CA ARG A 103 -1.05 -2.07 13.93
C ARG A 103 0.44 -1.97 14.20
N VAL A 104 1.23 -2.56 13.29
CA VAL A 104 2.68 -2.44 13.27
C VAL A 104 3.08 -1.81 11.94
N PHE A 105 3.72 -0.64 12.00
CA PHE A 105 4.15 0.10 10.82
C PHE A 105 5.67 0.05 10.67
N LYS A 106 6.14 -0.32 9.48
CA LYS A 106 7.50 0.00 9.05
C LYS A 106 7.52 1.40 8.45
N VAL A 107 8.39 2.25 8.98
CA VAL A 107 8.59 3.64 8.55
C VAL A 107 10.01 3.77 8.01
N GLY A 108 10.19 3.66 6.69
CA GLY A 108 11.49 3.83 6.03
C GLY A 108 11.67 5.23 5.46
N ILE A 109 12.89 5.76 5.46
CA ILE A 109 13.20 7.09 4.89
C ILE A 109 14.21 6.98 3.74
N VAL A 110 14.05 7.84 2.73
CA VAL A 110 14.99 8.00 1.62
C VAL A 110 15.16 9.47 1.29
N LYS A 111 16.37 9.86 0.88
CA LYS A 111 16.64 11.21 0.34
C LYS A 111 16.00 11.35 -1.04
N ILE A 112 15.42 12.50 -1.31
CA ILE A 112 14.79 12.82 -2.60
C ILE A 112 15.30 14.15 -3.13
N SER A 113 15.11 14.38 -4.42
CA SER A 113 15.36 15.68 -5.05
C SER A 113 14.07 16.22 -5.66
N PRO A 114 13.68 17.48 -5.38
CA PRO A 114 12.57 18.12 -6.08
C PRO A 114 12.76 18.17 -7.60
N LYS A 115 14.00 18.11 -8.10
CA LYS A 115 14.31 18.04 -9.54
C LYS A 115 13.76 16.76 -10.18
N ASP A 116 13.55 15.70 -9.39
CA ASP A 116 13.00 14.44 -9.85
C ASP A 116 11.53 14.53 -10.28
N ALA A 117 10.85 15.64 -9.94
CA ALA A 117 9.53 15.97 -10.46
C ALA A 117 9.52 16.15 -11.99
N TYR A 118 10.65 16.46 -12.60
CA TYR A 118 10.77 16.55 -14.05
C TYR A 118 10.96 15.16 -14.66
N ALA A 119 10.00 14.75 -15.49
CA ALA A 119 10.00 13.48 -16.22
C ALA A 119 9.59 13.74 -17.68
N PRO A 120 10.53 14.16 -18.55
CA PRO A 120 10.25 14.33 -19.97
C PRO A 120 9.98 12.97 -20.64
N LEU A 121 9.42 13.04 -21.84
CA LEU A 121 9.24 11.88 -22.72
C LEU A 121 10.60 11.33 -23.16
N SER A 122 10.59 10.12 -23.72
CA SER A 122 11.77 9.53 -24.36
C SER A 122 12.06 10.15 -25.74
N LEU A 123 11.26 11.12 -26.18
CA LEU A 123 11.34 11.76 -27.49
C LEU A 123 11.99 13.15 -27.38
N PRO A 124 12.84 13.55 -28.35
CA PRO A 124 13.41 14.88 -28.37
C PRO A 124 12.39 15.95 -28.83
N ASP A 125 12.65 17.21 -28.45
CA ASP A 125 11.72 18.34 -28.66
C ASP A 125 11.46 18.67 -30.14
N ASP A 126 12.40 18.32 -31.03
CA ASP A 126 12.35 18.56 -32.46
C ASP A 126 11.37 17.63 -33.20
N VAL A 127 10.91 16.55 -32.58
CA VAL A 127 9.85 15.67 -33.11
C VAL A 127 8.55 16.45 -33.35
N GLY A 128 8.28 17.51 -32.57
CA GLY A 128 7.21 18.45 -32.87
C GLY A 128 6.72 19.25 -31.67
N THR A 129 5.92 20.28 -31.96
CA THR A 129 5.43 21.25 -30.95
C THR A 129 4.64 20.59 -29.81
N LYS A 130 3.91 19.49 -30.06
CA LYS A 130 3.21 18.74 -29.02
C LYS A 130 4.19 18.07 -28.05
N VAL A 131 5.20 17.37 -28.57
CA VAL A 131 6.25 16.70 -27.77
C VAL A 131 7.03 17.72 -26.96
N LYS A 132 7.45 18.82 -27.58
CA LYS A 132 8.12 19.94 -26.90
C LYS A 132 7.32 20.50 -25.71
N ARG A 133 5.99 20.61 -25.85
CA ARG A 133 5.12 21.02 -24.74
C ARG A 133 5.05 19.97 -23.62
N GLN A 134 5.00 18.68 -23.96
CA GLN A 134 5.00 17.58 -22.99
C GLN A 134 6.34 17.45 -22.25
N ASN A 135 7.44 17.77 -22.90
CA ASN A 135 8.79 17.83 -22.32
C ASN A 135 9.05 19.09 -21.48
N ALA A 136 8.09 20.01 -21.37
CA ALA A 136 8.25 21.22 -20.59
C ALA A 136 8.51 20.89 -19.11
N ARG A 137 9.37 21.69 -18.48
CA ARG A 137 9.64 21.55 -17.05
C ARG A 137 8.40 21.91 -16.21
N PRO A 138 8.28 21.36 -14.98
CA PRO A 138 7.22 21.76 -14.07
C PRO A 138 7.21 23.27 -13.85
N ALA A 139 6.01 23.85 -13.72
CA ALA A 139 5.84 25.30 -13.57
C ALA A 139 6.62 25.84 -12.36
N PRO A 140 7.19 27.07 -12.42
CA PRO A 140 7.98 27.64 -11.31
C PRO A 140 7.23 27.68 -9.97
N ARG A 141 5.92 27.96 -9.98
CA ARG A 141 5.07 27.93 -8.78
C ARG A 141 5.00 26.55 -8.13
N LEU A 142 4.92 25.49 -8.94
CA LEU A 142 4.97 24.12 -8.44
C LEU A 142 6.35 23.80 -7.88
N MET A 143 7.42 24.16 -8.59
CA MET A 143 8.80 23.94 -8.10
C MET A 143 9.07 24.68 -6.78
N ALA A 144 8.57 25.91 -6.62
CA ALA A 144 8.66 26.67 -5.37
C ALA A 144 7.96 25.95 -4.21
N ARG A 145 6.87 25.22 -4.46
CA ARG A 145 6.21 24.41 -3.43
C ARG A 145 7.00 23.17 -3.04
N LEU A 146 7.74 22.59 -3.99
CA LEU A 146 8.52 21.37 -3.78
C LEU A 146 9.94 21.64 -3.26
N GLN A 147 10.45 22.87 -3.37
CA GLN A 147 11.87 23.21 -3.21
C GLN A 147 12.50 22.76 -1.89
N ASN A 148 11.73 22.72 -0.80
CA ASN A 148 12.20 22.34 0.54
C ASN A 148 11.98 20.85 0.86
N LEU A 149 11.40 20.06 -0.06
CA LEU A 149 11.26 18.63 0.12
C LEU A 149 12.64 17.97 0.02
N ALA A 150 13.04 17.26 1.07
CA ALA A 150 14.36 16.65 1.16
C ALA A 150 14.31 15.13 1.35
N TYR A 151 13.21 14.61 1.92
CA TYR A 151 13.04 13.17 2.15
C TYR A 151 11.66 12.69 1.72
N ALA A 152 11.60 11.43 1.28
CA ALA A 152 10.38 10.66 1.23
C ALA A 152 10.40 9.61 2.34
N VAL A 153 9.26 9.47 3.01
CA VAL A 153 9.03 8.43 4.03
C VAL A 153 8.01 7.43 3.48
N GLN A 154 8.41 6.18 3.40
CA GLN A 154 7.54 5.05 3.07
C GLN A 154 6.98 4.48 4.37
N ILE A 155 5.65 4.43 4.45
CA ILE A 155 4.92 3.82 5.56
C ILE A 155 4.27 2.56 5.03
N THR A 156 4.60 1.42 5.64
CA THR A 156 4.05 0.13 5.29
C THR A 156 3.42 -0.48 6.53
N ASP A 157 2.15 -0.88 6.42
CA ASP A 157 1.51 -1.74 7.41
C ASP A 157 2.10 -3.15 7.27
N ILE A 158 2.78 -3.61 8.32
CA ILE A 158 3.39 -4.94 8.41
C ILE A 158 2.74 -5.79 9.51
N THR A 159 1.51 -5.42 9.92
CA THR A 159 0.77 -6.12 10.96
C THR A 159 0.59 -7.59 10.61
N SER A 160 0.86 -8.46 11.58
CA SER A 160 0.70 -9.90 11.45
C SER A 160 -0.31 -10.40 12.49
N ASP A 161 -1.38 -11.04 12.04
CA ASP A 161 -2.44 -11.57 12.93
C ASP A 161 -1.86 -12.58 13.93
N ARG A 162 -0.88 -13.38 13.48
CA ARG A 162 -0.22 -14.38 14.32
C ARG A 162 0.67 -13.74 15.38
N GLU A 163 1.40 -12.69 15.03
CA GLU A 163 2.14 -11.88 15.98
C GLU A 163 1.20 -11.22 16.99
N GLN A 164 0.10 -10.61 16.52
CA GLN A 164 -0.88 -9.99 17.40
C GLN A 164 -1.46 -11.02 18.39
N LEU A 165 -1.75 -12.24 17.94
CA LEU A 165 -2.20 -13.32 18.80
C LEU A 165 -1.15 -13.63 19.88
N GLN A 166 0.12 -13.79 19.52
CA GLN A 166 1.21 -14.05 20.46
C GLN A 166 1.36 -12.91 21.48
N PHE A 167 1.42 -11.66 21.02
CA PHE A 167 1.52 -10.49 21.88
C PHE A 167 0.31 -10.33 22.81
N SER A 168 -0.89 -10.70 22.37
CA SER A 168 -2.10 -10.67 23.18
C SER A 168 -2.07 -11.63 24.38
N GLN A 169 -1.13 -12.60 24.40
CA GLN A 169 -0.95 -13.55 25.49
C GLN A 169 0.01 -13.03 26.58
N ILE A 170 0.77 -11.96 26.33
CA ILE A 170 1.66 -11.34 27.31
C ILE A 170 0.86 -10.95 28.56
N LYS A 171 1.29 -11.44 29.73
CA LYS A 171 0.66 -11.11 31.01
C LYS A 171 0.89 -9.63 31.31
N ILE A 172 -0.18 -8.91 31.61
CA ILE A 172 -0.13 -7.47 31.87
C ILE A 172 -0.60 -7.14 33.29
N ASP A 173 0.11 -6.24 33.96
CA ASP A 173 -0.37 -5.62 35.19
C ASP A 173 -1.29 -4.45 34.85
N ARG A 174 -2.60 -4.64 35.09
CA ARG A 174 -3.61 -3.62 34.80
C ARG A 174 -3.46 -2.36 35.66
N ALA A 175 -2.82 -2.45 36.83
CA ALA A 175 -2.58 -1.29 37.69
C ALA A 175 -1.65 -0.26 37.02
N GLN A 176 -0.77 -0.72 36.12
CA GLN A 176 0.21 0.12 35.44
C GLN A 176 -0.30 0.75 34.14
N LEU A 177 -1.53 0.47 33.70
CA LEU A 177 -2.07 0.97 32.42
C LEU A 177 -2.04 2.50 32.30
N LYS A 178 -2.13 3.24 33.42
CA LYS A 178 -2.01 4.70 33.43
C LYS A 178 -0.64 5.19 32.94
N ALA A 179 0.42 4.39 33.10
CA ALA A 179 1.76 4.73 32.65
C ALA A 179 1.88 4.72 31.11
N LEU A 180 0.99 4.01 30.39
CA LEU A 180 0.95 4.02 28.93
C LEU A 180 0.61 5.40 28.34
N LYS A 181 0.12 6.34 29.15
CA LYS A 181 -0.07 7.75 28.75
C LYS A 181 1.21 8.37 28.17
N LEU A 182 2.39 7.86 28.55
CA LEU A 182 3.68 8.24 27.96
C LEU A 182 3.70 8.11 26.41
N PHE A 183 3.03 7.08 25.87
CA PHE A 183 2.97 6.80 24.44
C PHE A 183 1.67 7.29 23.78
N GLY A 184 0.83 7.99 24.54
CA GLY A 184 -0.44 8.54 24.08
C GLY A 184 -0.26 9.91 23.43
N HIS A 185 -0.91 10.12 22.30
CA HIS A 185 -0.87 11.39 21.58
C HIS A 185 -1.87 12.39 22.15
N ALA A 186 -1.38 13.57 22.54
CA ALA A 186 -2.20 14.56 23.23
C ALA A 186 -3.14 15.29 22.25
N ARG A 187 -4.46 15.13 22.43
CA ARG A 187 -5.49 15.76 21.57
C ARG A 187 -5.41 17.29 21.53
N ASN A 188 -4.92 17.93 22.59
CA ASN A 188 -4.74 19.39 22.65
C ASN A 188 -3.47 19.90 21.93
N ARG A 189 -2.68 18.99 21.34
CA ARG A 189 -1.47 19.30 20.56
C ARG A 189 -1.48 18.45 19.29
N PRO A 190 -2.44 18.69 18.37
CA PRO A 190 -2.49 17.96 17.10
C PRO A 190 -1.19 18.17 16.30
N PRO A 191 -0.81 17.19 15.47
CA PRO A 191 0.38 17.34 14.64
C PRO A 191 0.10 18.36 13.53
N GLY A 192 1.17 18.80 12.86
CA GLY A 192 1.03 19.66 11.68
C GLY A 192 0.17 19.00 10.59
N GLU A 193 -0.59 19.83 9.87
CA GLU A 193 -1.46 19.37 8.78
C GLU A 193 -0.65 18.68 7.68
N ILE A 194 -1.14 17.52 7.24
CA ILE A 194 -0.59 16.75 6.12
C ILE A 194 -1.62 16.74 5.00
N LYS A 195 -1.24 17.27 3.84
CA LYS A 195 -2.13 17.25 2.67
C LYS A 195 -1.96 15.95 1.89
N ALA A 196 -3.03 15.18 1.76
CA ALA A 196 -3.03 13.94 0.98
C ALA A 196 -3.41 14.22 -0.48
N PHE A 197 -2.53 13.80 -1.39
CA PHE A 197 -2.77 13.87 -2.83
C PHE A 197 -2.97 12.47 -3.39
N ARG A 198 -3.99 12.31 -4.22
CA ARG A 198 -4.17 11.11 -5.04
C ARG A 198 -3.69 11.42 -6.45
N TYR A 199 -2.68 10.70 -6.92
CA TYR A 199 -2.38 10.73 -8.35
C TYR A 199 -3.53 10.05 -9.10
N LYS A 200 -4.30 10.85 -9.83
CA LYS A 200 -5.29 10.34 -10.76
C LYS A 200 -4.57 9.87 -12.02
N PHE A 201 -4.44 8.56 -12.16
CA PHE A 201 -4.57 8.03 -13.52
C PHE A 201 -5.99 8.33 -13.98
N GLN A 202 -6.16 8.65 -15.27
CA GLN A 202 -7.46 8.86 -15.88
C GLN A 202 -8.53 7.98 -15.24
N GLU A 203 -9.64 8.62 -14.89
CA GLU A 203 -10.88 8.06 -14.34
C GLU A 203 -11.02 6.54 -14.59
N GLN A 204 -10.44 5.72 -13.70
CA GLN A 204 -10.70 4.27 -13.71
C GLN A 204 -12.12 3.96 -13.21
N ARG A 205 -12.90 4.99 -12.87
CA ARG A 205 -14.34 4.91 -12.73
C ARG A 205 -14.94 5.48 -14.00
N MET A 206 -15.85 4.74 -14.62
CA MET A 206 -16.64 5.26 -15.74
C MET A 206 -17.45 6.54 -15.37
N GLU A 207 -17.57 6.88 -14.08
CA GLU A 207 -18.33 8.02 -13.57
C GLU A 207 -17.74 8.66 -12.30
N THR A 208 -17.88 9.99 -12.18
CA THR A 208 -17.57 10.79 -10.99
C THR A 208 -18.55 10.47 -9.85
N ARG A 209 -18.02 10.19 -8.64
CA ARG A 209 -18.82 10.00 -7.42
C ARG A 209 -18.72 11.21 -6.51
N TYR A 210 -19.85 11.64 -5.94
CA TYR A 210 -19.96 12.77 -5.01
C TYR A 210 -20.22 12.23 -3.61
N LEU A 211 -19.59 12.83 -2.59
CA LEU A 211 -19.92 12.50 -1.20
C LEU A 211 -21.30 13.07 -0.89
N LEU A 212 -22.22 12.21 -0.46
CA LEU A 212 -23.52 12.61 0.02
C LEU A 212 -23.93 11.65 1.12
N ARG A 213 -23.85 12.12 2.36
CA ARG A 213 -24.37 11.40 3.53
C ARG A 213 -25.84 11.72 3.72
N THR A 214 -26.69 10.79 3.33
CA THR A 214 -28.13 10.85 3.58
C THR A 214 -28.66 9.50 4.03
N ALA A 215 -29.80 9.51 4.70
CA ALA A 215 -30.46 8.28 5.13
C ALA A 215 -30.96 7.50 3.90
N VAL A 216 -30.74 6.19 3.93
CA VAL A 216 -31.13 5.23 2.88
C VAL A 216 -31.90 4.10 3.52
N GLN A 217 -32.93 3.60 2.84
CA GLN A 217 -33.59 2.35 3.19
C GLN A 217 -33.41 1.36 2.04
N VAL A 218 -33.03 0.13 2.37
CA VAL A 218 -32.80 -0.94 1.39
C VAL A 218 -33.80 -2.06 1.64
N LEU A 219 -34.70 -2.30 0.70
CA LEU A 219 -35.55 -3.49 0.71
C LEU A 219 -34.85 -4.64 0.01
N ALA A 220 -34.46 -5.65 0.77
CA ALA A 220 -33.84 -6.87 0.27
C ALA A 220 -34.52 -8.10 0.89
N ARG A 221 -34.95 -9.06 0.06
CA ARG A 221 -35.65 -10.29 0.50
C ARG A 221 -36.86 -10.03 1.42
N GLY A 222 -37.58 -8.94 1.21
CA GLY A 222 -38.74 -8.56 2.03
C GLY A 222 -38.38 -7.94 3.39
N GLN A 223 -37.09 -7.70 3.67
CA GLN A 223 -36.63 -6.99 4.86
C GLN A 223 -36.11 -5.60 4.48
N THR A 224 -36.54 -4.60 5.25
CA THR A 224 -36.05 -3.23 5.12
C THR A 224 -34.89 -3.02 6.07
N ILE A 225 -33.74 -2.65 5.51
CA ILE A 225 -32.52 -2.37 6.25
C ILE A 225 -32.24 -0.87 6.13
N ASN A 226 -32.10 -0.20 7.28
CA ASN A 226 -31.71 1.21 7.31
C ASN A 226 -30.21 1.35 7.06
N GLY A 227 -29.80 2.52 6.58
CA GLY A 227 -28.40 2.83 6.36
C GLY A 227 -28.17 4.28 5.99
N ILE A 228 -26.92 4.58 5.68
CA ILE A 228 -26.45 5.90 5.27
C ILE A 228 -25.67 5.73 3.97
N SER A 229 -25.90 6.62 3.01
CA SER A 229 -25.06 6.69 1.81
C SER A 229 -23.71 7.33 2.15
N GLU A 230 -22.63 6.77 1.63
CA GLU A 230 -21.29 7.37 1.74
C GLU A 230 -20.97 8.19 0.49
N ASP A 231 -21.22 7.60 -0.69
CA ASP A 231 -21.05 8.28 -1.98
C ASP A 231 -22.13 7.90 -3.00
N ILE A 232 -22.42 8.84 -3.90
CA ILE A 232 -23.43 8.71 -4.96
C ILE A 232 -22.83 9.00 -6.34
N SER A 233 -23.43 8.44 -7.38
CA SER A 233 -23.14 8.71 -8.79
C SER A 233 -24.38 8.46 -9.62
N ILE A 234 -24.32 8.78 -10.92
CA ILE A 234 -25.46 8.57 -11.83
C ILE A 234 -25.88 7.10 -11.84
N ASN A 235 -24.93 6.15 -11.87
CA ASN A 235 -25.22 4.72 -11.98
C ASN A 235 -24.96 3.92 -10.70
N GLY A 236 -24.64 4.53 -9.56
CA GLY A 236 -24.30 3.75 -8.38
C GLY A 236 -24.24 4.50 -7.06
N LEU A 237 -24.38 3.72 -5.99
CA LEU A 237 -24.35 4.17 -4.60
C LEU A 237 -23.36 3.31 -3.82
N ARG A 238 -22.69 3.91 -2.84
CA ARG A 238 -22.06 3.18 -1.74
C ARG A 238 -22.82 3.50 -0.48
N ILE A 239 -23.26 2.47 0.22
CA ILE A 239 -24.05 2.61 1.45
C ILE A 239 -23.42 1.78 2.56
N GLU A 240 -23.51 2.29 3.77
CA GLU A 240 -23.29 1.56 5.01
C GLU A 240 -24.66 1.29 5.62
N ILE A 241 -24.93 0.04 5.98
CA ILE A 241 -26.21 -0.40 6.53
C ILE A 241 -26.10 -0.69 8.02
N ASP A 242 -27.23 -0.58 8.72
CA ASP A 242 -27.37 -0.96 10.10
C ASP A 242 -27.39 -2.49 10.22
N GLY A 243 -26.28 -3.09 10.62
CA GLY A 243 -26.11 -4.54 10.77
C GLY A 243 -25.48 -5.21 9.55
N GLU A 244 -25.77 -6.49 9.35
CA GLU A 244 -25.17 -7.30 8.29
C GLU A 244 -26.14 -7.55 7.13
N TYR A 245 -25.63 -7.46 5.90
CA TYR A 245 -26.35 -7.87 4.71
C TYR A 245 -26.27 -9.38 4.53
N HIS A 246 -27.43 -10.05 4.58
CA HIS A 246 -27.55 -11.50 4.38
C HIS A 246 -28.02 -11.90 2.98
N GLY A 247 -27.98 -10.99 2.00
CA GLY A 247 -28.29 -11.27 0.60
C GLY A 247 -27.06 -11.64 -0.24
N ASP A 248 -27.30 -12.01 -1.50
CA ASP A 248 -26.24 -12.44 -2.42
C ASP A 248 -25.69 -11.31 -3.29
N LEU A 249 -24.45 -11.48 -3.76
CA LEU A 249 -23.90 -10.64 -4.82
C LEU A 249 -24.78 -10.76 -6.08
N ASN A 250 -24.92 -9.67 -6.83
CA ASN A 250 -25.79 -9.50 -7.99
C ASN A 250 -27.30 -9.54 -7.73
N MET A 251 -27.73 -9.62 -6.46
CA MET A 251 -29.14 -9.54 -6.11
C MET A 251 -29.72 -8.14 -6.42
N ARG A 252 -30.97 -8.09 -6.92
CA ARG A 252 -31.74 -6.84 -7.05
C ARG A 252 -32.30 -6.42 -5.69
N VAL A 253 -32.21 -5.13 -5.39
CA VAL A 253 -32.73 -4.49 -4.18
C VAL A 253 -33.47 -3.21 -4.55
N LEU A 254 -34.43 -2.79 -3.73
CA LEU A 254 -35.04 -1.46 -3.83
C LEU A 254 -34.37 -0.52 -2.85
N VAL A 255 -34.15 0.72 -3.27
CA VAL A 255 -33.48 1.74 -2.49
C VAL A 255 -34.38 2.96 -2.38
N SER A 256 -34.69 3.35 -1.16
CA SER A 256 -35.45 4.56 -0.83
C SER A 256 -34.52 5.64 -0.26
N LEU A 257 -34.76 6.90 -0.61
CA LEU A 257 -33.98 8.06 -0.15
C LEU A 257 -34.89 9.09 0.54
N PRO A 258 -35.38 8.84 1.77
CA PRO A 258 -36.47 9.61 2.38
C PRO A 258 -36.20 11.12 2.47
N LYS A 259 -35.01 11.50 2.94
CA LYS A 259 -34.63 12.93 3.05
C LYS A 259 -34.52 13.63 1.70
N LEU A 260 -34.21 12.89 0.63
CA LEU A 260 -34.14 13.48 -0.72
C LEU A 260 -35.53 13.57 -1.36
N GLN A 261 -36.45 12.66 -1.00
CA GLN A 261 -37.85 12.72 -1.42
C GLN A 261 -38.53 14.00 -0.92
N GLU A 262 -38.23 14.43 0.30
CA GLU A 262 -38.73 15.69 0.87
C GLU A 262 -38.30 16.93 0.06
N LEU A 263 -37.19 16.85 -0.66
CA LEU A 263 -36.60 17.96 -1.42
C LEU A 263 -37.08 18.00 -2.88
N THR A 264 -37.83 17.00 -3.33
CA THR A 264 -38.30 16.96 -4.72
C THR A 264 -39.69 16.33 -4.86
N SER A 265 -40.59 17.05 -5.52
CA SER A 265 -41.88 16.50 -5.98
C SER A 265 -41.82 16.02 -7.44
N LYS A 266 -40.70 16.26 -8.13
CA LYS A 266 -40.50 15.92 -9.55
C LYS A 266 -40.05 14.48 -9.76
N PHE A 267 -39.41 13.89 -8.75
CA PHE A 267 -38.89 12.52 -8.81
C PHE A 267 -39.47 11.71 -7.65
N ASP A 268 -39.78 10.45 -7.94
CA ASP A 268 -40.04 9.43 -6.93
C ASP A 268 -38.73 8.66 -6.66
N VAL A 269 -38.24 8.75 -5.43
CA VAL A 269 -37.01 8.12 -4.95
C VAL A 269 -37.29 7.12 -3.82
N SER A 270 -38.50 6.58 -3.77
CA SER A 270 -38.95 5.64 -2.73
C SER A 270 -38.62 4.19 -3.04
N ASP A 271 -38.48 3.79 -4.32
CA ASP A 271 -38.25 2.39 -4.71
C ASP A 271 -37.31 2.27 -5.91
N LEU A 272 -36.13 2.88 -5.81
CA LEU A 272 -35.16 2.86 -6.90
C LEU A 272 -34.53 1.48 -7.07
N HIS A 273 -34.57 0.92 -8.28
CA HIS A 273 -34.03 -0.41 -8.55
C HIS A 273 -32.50 -0.42 -8.68
N TYR A 274 -31.86 -1.13 -7.77
CA TYR A 274 -30.41 -1.34 -7.75
C TYR A 274 -30.04 -2.82 -7.74
N ARG A 275 -28.78 -3.10 -8.04
CA ARG A 275 -28.14 -4.41 -7.94
C ARG A 275 -26.93 -4.32 -7.02
N VAL A 276 -26.78 -5.28 -6.10
CA VAL A 276 -25.61 -5.40 -5.24
C VAL A 276 -24.43 -5.88 -6.07
N VAL A 277 -23.38 -5.06 -6.20
CA VAL A 277 -22.18 -5.38 -6.98
C VAL A 277 -20.94 -5.62 -6.12
N HIS A 278 -21.01 -5.29 -4.83
CA HIS A 278 -20.00 -5.65 -3.83
C HIS A 278 -20.61 -5.65 -2.43
N ILE A 279 -20.11 -6.53 -1.57
CA ILE A 279 -20.43 -6.66 -0.15
C ILE A 279 -19.09 -6.66 0.58
N SER A 280 -18.90 -5.79 1.58
CA SER A 280 -17.68 -5.77 2.39
C SER A 280 -17.49 -7.06 3.20
N GLY A 281 -16.27 -7.29 3.69
CA GLY A 281 -15.97 -8.45 4.55
C GLY A 281 -16.87 -8.53 5.79
N ASP A 282 -17.14 -7.39 6.41
CA ASP A 282 -18.03 -7.27 7.58
C ASP A 282 -19.53 -7.18 7.21
N LYS A 283 -19.87 -7.34 5.92
CA LYS A 283 -21.23 -7.35 5.35
C LYS A 283 -22.08 -6.09 5.60
N ASN A 284 -21.52 -5.04 6.15
CA ASN A 284 -22.23 -3.80 6.49
C ASN A 284 -22.07 -2.69 5.42
N VAL A 285 -21.20 -2.87 4.41
CA VAL A 285 -21.03 -1.90 3.31
C VAL A 285 -21.39 -2.55 1.99
N LEU A 286 -22.33 -1.93 1.29
CA LEU A 286 -22.83 -2.38 0.01
C LEU A 286 -22.45 -1.39 -1.09
N HIS A 287 -21.93 -1.91 -2.20
CA HIS A 287 -21.85 -1.13 -3.43
C HIS A 287 -23.00 -1.54 -4.32
N LEU A 288 -23.80 -0.56 -4.70
CA LEU A 288 -24.97 -0.74 -5.52
C LEU A 288 -24.75 -0.13 -6.89
N ARG A 289 -25.30 -0.78 -7.92
CA ARG A 289 -25.36 -0.27 -9.29
C ARG A 289 -26.80 -0.21 -9.76
N SER A 290 -27.21 0.88 -10.39
CA SER A 290 -28.54 0.99 -11.00
C SER A 290 -28.77 -0.18 -11.97
N VAL A 291 -29.96 -0.76 -11.95
CA VAL A 291 -30.32 -1.82 -12.89
C VAL A 291 -30.30 -1.25 -14.33
N ALA A 292 -29.96 -2.08 -15.32
CA ALA A 292 -29.97 -1.69 -16.72
C ALA A 292 -31.41 -1.67 -17.29
N GLY A 293 -31.66 -0.89 -18.34
CA GLY A 293 -32.98 -0.77 -18.96
C GLY A 293 -33.91 0.22 -18.25
N GLU A 294 -35.22 0.07 -18.48
CA GLU A 294 -36.25 0.98 -17.97
C GLU A 294 -36.32 0.99 -16.44
N ASP A 295 -36.17 -0.16 -15.78
CA ASP A 295 -36.25 -0.31 -14.32
C ASP A 295 -35.29 0.63 -13.56
N GLY A 296 -34.09 0.88 -14.08
CA GLY A 296 -33.09 1.76 -13.47
C GLY A 296 -33.05 3.17 -14.08
N LEU A 297 -33.92 3.49 -15.04
CA LEU A 297 -33.97 4.83 -15.62
C LEU A 297 -34.38 5.92 -14.61
N PRO A 298 -35.34 5.69 -13.68
CA PRO A 298 -35.71 6.69 -12.67
C PRO A 298 -34.53 7.13 -11.80
N ALA A 299 -33.75 6.17 -11.30
CA ALA A 299 -32.58 6.42 -10.46
C ALA A 299 -31.53 7.28 -11.19
N ARG A 300 -31.21 6.92 -12.44
CA ARG A 300 -30.22 7.63 -13.25
C ARG A 300 -30.65 9.06 -13.59
N ARG A 301 -31.93 9.27 -13.91
CA ARG A 301 -32.47 10.61 -14.19
C ARG A 301 -32.44 11.51 -12.96
N PHE A 302 -32.84 10.98 -11.81
CA PHE A 302 -32.79 11.71 -10.55
C PHE A 302 -31.37 12.14 -10.21
N PHE A 303 -30.41 11.21 -10.18
CA PHE A 303 -29.03 11.54 -9.80
C PHE A 303 -28.32 12.41 -10.83
N ALA A 304 -28.60 12.27 -12.12
CA ALA A 304 -28.08 13.19 -13.13
C ALA A 304 -28.54 14.64 -12.88
N GLU A 305 -29.82 14.85 -12.55
CA GLU A 305 -30.36 16.19 -12.27
C GLU A 305 -29.87 16.73 -10.90
N LEU A 306 -29.84 15.89 -9.86
CA LEU A 306 -29.34 16.26 -8.53
C LEU A 306 -27.88 16.72 -8.61
N ILE A 307 -27.04 15.96 -9.30
CA ILE A 307 -25.62 16.28 -9.50
C ILE A 307 -25.48 17.56 -10.34
N LYS A 308 -26.25 17.72 -11.42
CA LYS A 308 -26.18 18.91 -12.28
C LYS A 308 -26.57 20.18 -11.54
N SER A 309 -27.63 20.13 -10.74
CA SER A 309 -28.17 21.29 -10.01
C SER A 309 -27.35 21.67 -8.77
N ASN A 310 -26.69 20.71 -8.12
CA ASN A 310 -25.96 20.93 -6.86
C ASN A 310 -24.44 20.80 -7.01
N LYS A 311 -23.91 20.84 -8.24
CA LYS A 311 -22.49 20.58 -8.54
C LYS A 311 -21.50 21.45 -7.75
N SER A 312 -21.86 22.69 -7.43
CA SER A 312 -21.03 23.63 -6.64
C SER A 312 -21.07 23.36 -5.12
N SER A 313 -22.09 22.66 -4.63
CA SER A 313 -22.32 22.41 -3.20
C SER A 313 -22.00 20.96 -2.80
N LEU A 314 -22.03 20.03 -3.76
CA LEU A 314 -21.64 18.64 -3.56
C LEU A 314 -20.12 18.55 -3.49
N LYS A 315 -19.59 18.26 -2.30
CA LYS A 315 -18.17 17.97 -2.11
C LYS A 315 -17.82 16.73 -2.95
N THR A 316 -17.09 16.93 -4.04
CA THR A 316 -16.29 15.88 -4.64
C THR A 316 -15.16 15.52 -3.66
N TYR A 317 -14.55 14.34 -3.82
CA TYR A 317 -13.17 14.20 -3.32
C TYR A 317 -12.38 15.40 -3.85
N PRO A 318 -11.58 16.11 -3.02
CA PRO A 318 -11.01 17.40 -3.41
C PRO A 318 -10.28 17.28 -4.75
N ASP A 319 -10.91 17.85 -5.77
CA ASP A 319 -10.52 17.71 -7.17
C ASP A 319 -9.54 18.81 -7.60
N GLU A 320 -9.46 19.88 -6.81
CA GLU A 320 -8.48 20.92 -7.00
C GLU A 320 -7.21 20.53 -6.26
N GLU A 321 -6.24 20.04 -7.01
CA GLU A 321 -4.86 20.14 -6.57
C GLU A 321 -4.59 21.62 -6.24
N GLU A 322 -4.25 21.92 -4.98
CA GLU A 322 -3.89 23.27 -4.52
C GLU A 322 -2.90 23.95 -5.49
N ILE A 323 -2.05 23.14 -6.12
CA ILE A 323 -1.19 23.54 -7.23
C ILE A 323 -1.30 22.48 -8.34
N PRO A 324 -1.71 22.85 -9.56
CA PRO A 324 -1.76 21.92 -10.69
C PRO A 324 -0.43 21.19 -10.93
N GLY A 325 -0.52 19.88 -11.11
CA GLY A 325 0.60 18.97 -11.37
C GLY A 325 1.30 18.43 -10.11
N ILE A 326 0.86 18.80 -8.90
CA ILE A 326 1.55 18.37 -7.66
C ILE A 326 1.49 16.86 -7.46
N GLY A 327 0.34 16.22 -7.72
CA GLY A 327 0.22 14.76 -7.60
C GLY A 327 1.16 14.04 -8.56
N HIS A 328 1.28 14.53 -9.80
CA HIS A 328 2.21 13.99 -10.80
C HIS A 328 3.67 14.15 -10.37
N ALA A 329 4.05 15.36 -9.92
CA ALA A 329 5.40 15.64 -9.48
C ALA A 329 5.82 14.74 -8.30
N LEU A 330 4.97 14.60 -7.28
CA LEU A 330 5.24 13.73 -6.13
C LEU A 330 5.37 12.26 -6.55
N ARG A 331 4.51 11.80 -7.47
CA ARG A 331 4.61 10.45 -8.04
C ARG A 331 5.94 10.24 -8.76
N CYS A 332 6.39 11.17 -9.60
CA CYS A 332 7.67 11.07 -10.31
C CYS A 332 8.86 11.03 -9.34
N ILE A 333 8.87 11.88 -8.31
CA ILE A 333 9.89 11.86 -7.27
C ILE A 333 9.94 10.48 -6.58
N ASN A 334 8.78 9.94 -6.20
CA ASN A 334 8.71 8.63 -5.56
C ASN A 334 9.14 7.49 -6.50
N ALA A 335 8.77 7.53 -7.78
CA ALA A 335 9.11 6.50 -8.76
C ALA A 335 10.62 6.41 -9.02
N LYS A 336 11.36 7.51 -8.86
CA LYS A 336 12.83 7.54 -8.98
C LYS A 336 13.57 7.14 -7.70
N THR A 337 12.86 6.94 -6.58
CA THR A 337 13.45 6.62 -5.28
C THR A 337 12.82 5.38 -4.59
N PRO A 338 12.64 4.24 -5.28
CA PRO A 338 12.08 3.05 -4.66
C PRO A 338 13.05 2.46 -3.63
N SER A 339 12.62 2.31 -2.38
CA SER A 339 13.42 1.66 -1.32
C SER A 339 13.03 0.21 -1.02
N THR A 340 12.04 -0.33 -1.74
CA THR A 340 11.55 -1.72 -1.62
C THR A 340 11.56 -2.39 -3.00
N LEU A 341 11.64 -3.73 -3.02
CA LEU A 341 11.56 -4.48 -4.27
C LEU A 341 10.12 -4.47 -4.78
N ALA A 342 9.94 -4.19 -6.06
CA ALA A 342 8.70 -4.44 -6.77
C ALA A 342 8.97 -5.14 -8.10
N PHE A 343 8.13 -6.10 -8.49
CA PHE A 343 8.20 -6.69 -9.83
C PHE A 343 6.82 -7.03 -10.37
N VAL A 344 6.70 -7.03 -11.69
CA VAL A 344 5.45 -7.31 -12.40
C VAL A 344 5.47 -8.68 -13.08
N LEU A 345 4.28 -9.27 -13.19
CA LEU A 345 4.06 -10.63 -13.66
C LEU A 345 3.13 -10.67 -14.87
N SER A 346 3.51 -11.43 -15.88
CA SER A 346 2.65 -11.77 -17.02
C SER A 346 2.32 -13.26 -17.02
N LYS A 347 1.14 -13.60 -17.54
CA LYS A 347 0.73 -15.01 -17.68
C LYS A 347 1.28 -15.58 -18.99
N VAL A 348 2.17 -16.56 -18.88
CA VAL A 348 2.79 -17.26 -20.03
C VAL A 348 2.63 -18.76 -19.81
N GLY A 349 2.04 -19.48 -20.78
CA GLY A 349 1.86 -20.93 -20.67
C GLY A 349 1.12 -21.40 -19.41
N GLY A 350 0.14 -20.61 -18.93
CA GLY A 350 -0.62 -20.94 -17.71
C GLY A 350 0.06 -20.59 -16.38
N ARG A 351 1.33 -20.15 -16.40
CA ARG A 351 2.10 -19.74 -15.22
C ARG A 351 2.33 -18.23 -15.22
N TYR A 352 2.57 -17.66 -14.04
CA TYR A 352 2.94 -16.26 -13.89
C TYR A 352 4.46 -16.12 -13.85
N LEU A 353 5.04 -15.37 -14.78
CA LEU A 353 6.48 -15.18 -14.90
C LEU A 353 6.87 -13.71 -14.69
N PRO A 354 7.93 -13.43 -13.91
CA PRO A 354 8.45 -12.07 -13.75
C PRO A 354 8.88 -11.48 -15.09
N GLN A 355 8.53 -10.21 -15.32
CA GLN A 355 8.88 -9.49 -16.55
C GLN A 355 9.87 -8.36 -16.29
N VAL A 356 9.60 -7.55 -15.27
CA VAL A 356 10.41 -6.38 -14.89
C VAL A 356 10.42 -6.30 -13.37
N GLY A 357 11.61 -6.10 -12.79
CA GLY A 357 11.81 -5.84 -11.38
C GLY A 357 12.51 -4.50 -11.16
N VAL A 358 12.17 -3.83 -10.07
CA VAL A 358 12.74 -2.54 -9.66
C VAL A 358 13.17 -2.65 -8.20
N LEU A 359 14.44 -2.31 -7.96
CA LEU A 359 15.04 -2.21 -6.64
C LEU A 359 15.97 -1.00 -6.68
N GLY A 360 15.63 0.06 -5.96
CA GLY A 360 16.40 1.31 -6.03
C GLY A 360 17.70 1.26 -5.24
N ASP A 361 18.54 2.27 -5.48
CA ASP A 361 19.84 2.38 -4.84
C ASP A 361 19.77 2.61 -3.32
N ALA A 362 18.66 3.11 -2.82
CA ALA A 362 18.42 3.28 -1.39
C ALA A 362 17.85 2.02 -0.71
N ALA A 363 17.63 0.92 -1.45
CA ALA A 363 17.16 -0.32 -0.86
C ALA A 363 18.21 -0.96 0.06
N ASN A 364 17.75 -1.77 1.02
CA ASN A 364 18.62 -2.44 1.98
C ASN A 364 19.70 -3.28 1.25
N PRO A 365 21.00 -3.11 1.57
CA PRO A 365 22.08 -3.89 0.97
C PRO A 365 21.85 -5.41 0.99
N ARG A 366 21.28 -5.99 2.05
CA ARG A 366 21.03 -7.44 2.11
C ARG A 366 20.08 -7.92 1.01
N LEU A 367 19.07 -7.11 0.67
CA LEU A 367 18.16 -7.42 -0.43
C LEU A 367 18.88 -7.32 -1.78
N LYS A 368 19.71 -6.29 -1.97
CA LYS A 368 20.51 -6.15 -3.18
C LYS A 368 21.40 -7.37 -3.39
N THR A 369 22.06 -7.84 -2.33
CA THR A 369 22.91 -9.02 -2.37
C THR A 369 22.11 -10.29 -2.66
N LEU A 370 20.98 -10.51 -1.98
CA LEU A 370 20.12 -11.66 -2.21
C LEU A 370 19.64 -11.72 -3.67
N PHE A 371 19.14 -10.60 -4.19
CA PHE A 371 18.55 -10.54 -5.53
C PHE A 371 19.60 -10.42 -6.66
N SER A 372 20.85 -10.09 -6.36
CA SER A 372 21.94 -10.16 -7.36
C SER A 372 22.65 -11.51 -7.37
N HIS A 373 22.52 -12.32 -6.31
CA HIS A 373 23.16 -13.62 -6.22
C HIS A 373 22.63 -14.58 -7.29
N PHE A 374 23.54 -15.20 -8.06
CA PHE A 374 23.26 -15.97 -9.28
C PHE A 374 22.52 -15.22 -10.40
N ALA A 375 22.36 -13.90 -10.31
CA ALA A 375 21.77 -13.12 -11.38
C ALA A 375 22.83 -12.76 -12.45
N GLU A 376 22.44 -12.82 -13.72
CA GLU A 376 23.24 -12.22 -14.78
C GLU A 376 23.30 -10.69 -14.62
N GLN A 377 24.25 -10.04 -15.30
CA GLN A 377 24.33 -8.59 -15.33
C GLN A 377 22.99 -7.96 -15.71
N ARG A 378 22.58 -6.95 -14.94
CA ARG A 378 21.31 -6.21 -15.11
C ARG A 378 20.04 -7.06 -14.97
N LYS A 379 20.12 -8.28 -14.44
CA LYS A 379 18.97 -9.11 -14.03
C LYS A 379 18.88 -9.20 -12.52
N MET A 380 17.75 -9.71 -12.02
CA MET A 380 17.53 -10.03 -10.62
C MET A 380 17.15 -11.51 -10.50
N ASN A 381 17.71 -12.18 -9.50
CA ASN A 381 17.30 -13.53 -9.11
C ASN A 381 16.06 -13.43 -8.20
N LEU A 382 14.90 -13.78 -8.74
CA LEU A 382 13.62 -13.76 -8.03
C LEU A 382 13.19 -15.16 -7.57
N GLU A 383 14.08 -16.16 -7.61
CA GLU A 383 13.76 -17.55 -7.30
C GLU A 383 13.17 -17.74 -5.90
N VAL A 384 13.57 -16.90 -4.94
CA VAL A 384 13.05 -16.93 -3.55
C VAL A 384 11.52 -16.92 -3.47
N PHE A 385 10.84 -16.26 -4.41
CA PHE A 385 9.37 -16.16 -4.44
C PHE A 385 8.69 -17.37 -5.09
N PHE A 386 9.46 -18.27 -5.69
CA PHE A 386 8.98 -19.42 -6.47
C PHE A 386 9.57 -20.74 -5.98
N ARG A 387 10.19 -20.78 -4.79
CA ARG A 387 10.69 -22.02 -4.18
C ARG A 387 9.56 -23.04 -3.92
N ASP A 388 8.32 -22.58 -3.79
CA ASP A 388 7.14 -23.41 -3.58
C ASP A 388 6.42 -23.82 -4.89
N ARG A 389 6.99 -23.53 -6.07
CA ARG A 389 6.35 -23.77 -7.38
C ARG A 389 5.99 -25.23 -7.67
N ALA A 390 6.62 -26.18 -6.98
CA ALA A 390 6.33 -27.61 -7.09
C ALA A 390 5.18 -28.08 -6.20
N LEU A 391 4.70 -27.23 -5.28
CA LEU A 391 3.58 -27.55 -4.41
C LEU A 391 2.24 -27.42 -5.16
N ASN A 392 1.19 -28.07 -4.65
CA ASN A 392 -0.15 -28.04 -5.23
C ASN A 392 -0.74 -26.62 -5.30
N ALA A 393 -0.38 -25.77 -4.34
CA ALA A 393 -0.87 -24.40 -4.24
C ALA A 393 0.29 -23.42 -3.98
N PRO A 394 1.08 -23.06 -5.02
CA PRO A 394 2.14 -22.07 -4.88
C PRO A 394 1.56 -20.69 -4.58
N PHE A 395 2.20 -19.97 -3.65
CA PHE A 395 1.71 -18.69 -3.12
C PHE A 395 1.37 -17.70 -4.23
N ILE A 396 2.33 -17.36 -5.10
CA ILE A 396 2.13 -16.35 -6.15
C ILE A 396 0.94 -16.71 -7.05
N GLN A 397 0.83 -17.97 -7.47
CA GLN A 397 -0.24 -18.44 -8.36
C GLN A 397 -1.61 -18.36 -7.66
N GLN A 398 -1.69 -18.77 -6.39
CA GLN A 398 -2.93 -18.75 -5.60
C GLN A 398 -3.34 -17.32 -5.25
N SER A 399 -2.40 -16.50 -4.80
CA SER A 399 -2.64 -15.10 -4.43
C SER A 399 -3.18 -14.30 -5.61
N ILE A 400 -2.65 -14.46 -6.82
CA ILE A 400 -3.18 -13.74 -7.99
C ILE A 400 -4.63 -14.15 -8.28
N LYS A 401 -4.98 -15.43 -8.14
CA LYS A 401 -6.38 -15.87 -8.28
C LYS A 401 -7.26 -15.24 -7.21
N GLN A 402 -6.83 -15.27 -5.96
CA GLN A 402 -7.55 -14.71 -4.82
C GLN A 402 -7.77 -13.20 -4.98
N VAL A 403 -6.73 -12.42 -5.29
CA VAL A 403 -6.83 -10.97 -5.49
C VAL A 403 -7.81 -10.62 -6.61
N LYS A 404 -7.86 -11.42 -7.69
CA LYS A 404 -8.82 -11.22 -8.78
C LYS A 404 -10.28 -11.45 -8.36
N THR A 405 -10.51 -12.37 -7.43
CA THR A 405 -11.85 -12.72 -6.94
C THR A 405 -12.30 -11.79 -5.81
N GLU A 406 -11.42 -11.52 -4.85
CA GLU A 406 -11.72 -10.79 -3.62
C GLU A 406 -11.45 -9.28 -3.74
N HIS A 407 -10.75 -8.86 -4.79
CA HIS A 407 -10.35 -7.46 -5.02
C HIS A 407 -9.53 -6.83 -3.87
N SER A 408 -8.87 -7.66 -3.07
CA SER A 408 -8.02 -7.24 -1.95
C SER A 408 -6.60 -7.81 -2.13
N PRO A 409 -5.54 -7.04 -1.77
CA PRO A 409 -4.17 -7.55 -1.77
C PRO A 409 -4.01 -8.76 -0.85
N VAL A 410 -3.18 -9.71 -1.25
CA VAL A 410 -2.80 -10.84 -0.40
C VAL A 410 -1.38 -10.63 0.10
N THR A 411 -1.21 -10.67 1.41
CA THR A 411 0.08 -10.42 2.07
C THR A 411 0.50 -11.61 2.92
N ARG A 412 1.77 -12.05 2.82
CA ARG A 412 2.36 -13.10 3.66
C ARG A 412 3.82 -12.79 4.00
N GLU A 413 4.30 -13.31 5.12
CA GLU A 413 5.72 -13.26 5.47
C GLU A 413 6.50 -14.41 4.80
N LEU A 414 7.68 -14.09 4.27
CA LEU A 414 8.65 -15.01 3.69
C LEU A 414 9.93 -14.96 4.51
N PHE A 415 10.38 -16.12 4.99
CA PHE A 415 11.60 -16.30 5.77
C PHE A 415 12.66 -16.92 4.86
N VAL A 416 13.86 -16.36 4.86
CA VAL A 416 14.95 -16.77 3.97
C VAL A 416 16.22 -16.99 4.78
N ALA A 417 16.80 -18.18 4.65
CA ALA A 417 18.17 -18.46 5.05
C ALA A 417 19.06 -18.30 3.81
N PHE A 418 19.98 -17.34 3.87
CA PHE A 418 20.85 -16.99 2.76
C PHE A 418 22.31 -17.30 3.08
N ARG A 419 22.88 -18.25 2.33
CA ARG A 419 24.24 -18.78 2.48
C ARG A 419 25.03 -18.57 1.18
N PRO A 420 25.53 -17.35 0.91
CA PRO A 420 26.15 -17.03 -0.39
C PRO A 420 27.50 -17.70 -0.65
N ALA A 421 28.05 -18.42 0.32
CA ALA A 421 29.21 -19.28 0.13
C ALA A 421 28.83 -20.63 -0.53
N GLU A 422 27.56 -21.02 -0.55
CA GLU A 422 27.16 -22.24 -1.24
C GLU A 422 27.14 -22.04 -2.76
N LYS A 423 27.56 -23.08 -3.50
CA LYS A 423 27.64 -23.02 -4.98
C LYS A 423 26.30 -23.33 -5.65
N GLU A 424 25.52 -24.22 -5.06
CA GLU A 424 24.25 -24.65 -5.60
C GLU A 424 23.13 -23.71 -5.14
N PRO A 425 22.26 -23.21 -6.04
CA PRO A 425 21.19 -22.29 -5.67
C PRO A 425 20.24 -22.80 -4.58
N ALA A 426 19.97 -24.12 -4.58
CA ALA A 426 19.10 -24.75 -3.59
C ALA A 426 19.70 -24.73 -2.18
N ASP A 427 21.03 -24.82 -2.06
CA ASP A 427 21.73 -24.78 -0.78
C ASP A 427 21.99 -23.33 -0.34
N ALA A 428 22.26 -22.43 -1.28
CA ALA A 428 22.50 -21.02 -0.99
C ALA A 428 21.24 -20.29 -0.50
N ILE A 429 20.05 -20.70 -0.95
CA ILE A 429 18.80 -19.98 -0.71
C ILE A 429 17.68 -20.97 -0.32
N ASP A 430 17.41 -21.06 0.98
CA ASP A 430 16.22 -21.73 1.54
C ASP A 430 15.18 -20.68 1.92
N ALA A 431 14.04 -20.66 1.22
CA ALA A 431 12.96 -19.70 1.42
C ALA A 431 11.64 -20.39 1.74
N ARG A 432 10.99 -19.97 2.84
CA ARG A 432 9.77 -20.59 3.37
C ARG A 432 8.76 -19.54 3.80
N TYR A 433 7.55 -19.63 3.29
CA TYR A 433 6.43 -18.81 3.79
C TYR A 433 6.06 -19.20 5.22
N GLU A 434 5.51 -18.25 5.98
CA GLU A 434 5.22 -18.42 7.40
C GLU A 434 4.28 -19.60 7.75
N TYR A 435 3.36 -19.95 6.84
CA TYR A 435 2.47 -21.11 6.99
C TYR A 435 3.16 -22.47 6.79
N ARG A 436 4.42 -22.51 6.35
CA ARG A 436 5.20 -23.75 6.17
C ARG A 436 5.83 -24.24 7.48
N PHE A 437 5.76 -23.44 8.53
CA PHE A 437 6.27 -23.78 9.85
C PHE A 437 5.15 -24.33 10.73
N SER A 438 5.41 -25.45 11.40
CA SER A 438 4.44 -26.12 12.27
C SER A 438 4.22 -25.39 13.60
N SER A 439 5.24 -24.68 14.09
CA SER A 439 5.19 -23.99 15.38
C SER A 439 6.13 -22.78 15.42
N ASP A 440 6.05 -21.99 16.49
CA ASP A 440 6.89 -20.81 16.67
C ASP A 440 8.33 -21.21 17.02
N GLU A 441 8.50 -22.32 17.74
CA GLU A 441 9.81 -22.93 18.02
C GLU A 441 10.51 -23.33 16.71
N SER A 442 9.79 -23.94 15.76
CA SER A 442 10.36 -24.29 14.45
C SER A 442 10.79 -23.07 13.64
N ARG A 443 10.13 -21.91 13.82
CA ARG A 443 10.53 -20.64 13.21
C ARG A 443 11.77 -20.09 13.88
N GLN A 444 11.81 -20.10 15.21
CA GLN A 444 12.98 -19.67 15.96
C GLN A 444 14.23 -20.48 15.57
N GLN A 445 14.11 -21.82 15.51
CA GLN A 445 15.21 -22.70 15.07
C GLN A 445 15.68 -22.37 13.64
N PHE A 446 14.76 -22.08 12.72
CA PHE A 446 15.12 -21.67 11.36
C PHE A 446 15.93 -20.37 11.36
N ILE A 447 15.50 -19.39 12.16
CA ILE A 447 16.20 -18.10 12.29
C ILE A 447 17.61 -18.32 12.89
N GLU A 448 17.71 -19.08 13.99
CA GLU A 448 18.99 -19.38 14.65
C GLU A 448 19.98 -20.07 13.71
N ASN A 449 19.51 -21.07 12.95
CA ASN A 449 20.32 -21.78 11.96
C ASN A 449 20.77 -20.85 10.83
N ALA A 450 19.87 -19.99 10.32
CA ALA A 450 20.19 -19.02 9.27
C ALA A 450 21.24 -18.00 9.72
N LEU A 451 21.11 -17.49 10.95
CA LEU A 451 22.08 -16.56 11.55
C LEU A 451 23.45 -17.21 11.82
N THR A 452 23.48 -18.52 12.04
CA THR A 452 24.72 -19.26 12.32
C THR A 452 25.48 -19.62 11.05
N THR A 453 24.75 -19.95 9.97
CA THR A 453 25.33 -20.46 8.72
C THR A 453 25.47 -19.41 7.62
N GLY A 454 24.90 -18.22 7.80
CA GLY A 454 24.93 -17.16 6.80
C GLY A 454 24.19 -15.92 7.28
N GLN A 455 23.17 -15.51 6.53
CA GLN A 455 22.35 -14.34 6.82
C GLN A 455 20.87 -14.73 6.84
N PHE A 456 20.16 -14.29 7.88
CA PHE A 456 18.70 -14.40 7.93
C PHE A 456 18.06 -13.17 7.27
N ILE A 457 17.04 -13.38 6.44
CA ILE A 457 16.28 -12.32 5.80
C ILE A 457 14.79 -12.65 5.93
N ALA A 458 13.98 -11.69 6.38
CA ALA A 458 12.52 -11.81 6.36
C ALA A 458 11.89 -10.68 5.55
N MET A 459 10.85 -10.99 4.80
CA MET A 459 10.13 -10.03 3.96
C MET A 459 8.62 -10.21 4.04
N THR A 460 7.89 -9.09 4.08
CA THR A 460 6.46 -9.07 3.81
C THR A 460 6.26 -9.02 2.31
N ILE A 461 5.56 -10.02 1.76
CA ILE A 461 5.28 -10.16 0.33
C ILE A 461 3.82 -9.83 0.09
N THR A 462 3.55 -8.76 -0.65
CA THR A 462 2.21 -8.33 -1.02
C THR A 462 1.99 -8.51 -2.51
N VAL A 463 0.98 -9.29 -2.86
CA VAL A 463 0.55 -9.54 -4.25
C VAL A 463 -0.69 -8.70 -4.54
N THR A 464 -0.64 -7.96 -5.65
CA THR A 464 -1.75 -7.16 -6.17
C THR A 464 -1.97 -7.47 -7.65
N VAL A 465 -3.13 -7.08 -8.18
CA VAL A 465 -3.42 -7.13 -9.63
C VAL A 465 -3.22 -5.76 -10.24
N THR A 466 -2.75 -5.73 -11.48
CA THR A 466 -2.65 -4.48 -12.24
C THR A 466 -3.97 -4.15 -12.93
N GLY A 467 -4.29 -2.86 -13.01
CA GLY A 467 -5.38 -2.36 -13.85
C GLY A 467 -5.00 -2.36 -15.32
N LYS A 468 -5.85 -1.75 -16.16
CA LYS A 468 -5.54 -1.49 -17.56
C LYS A 468 -4.32 -0.56 -17.65
N PRO A 469 -3.37 -0.79 -18.58
CA PRO A 469 -2.26 0.14 -18.80
C PRO A 469 -2.80 1.49 -19.29
N ASP A 470 -2.15 2.57 -18.87
CA ASP A 470 -2.41 3.93 -19.37
C ASP A 470 -1.60 4.15 -20.65
N LEU A 471 -2.20 3.78 -21.78
CA LEU A 471 -1.58 3.96 -23.10
C LEU A 471 -1.55 5.43 -23.53
N GLU A 472 -2.44 6.28 -23.00
CA GLU A 472 -2.48 7.70 -23.36
C GLU A 472 -1.21 8.41 -22.88
N MET A 473 -0.73 8.06 -21.69
CA MET A 473 0.56 8.55 -21.16
C MET A 473 1.74 8.22 -22.09
N LEU A 474 1.70 7.09 -22.79
CA LEU A 474 2.76 6.61 -23.67
C LEU A 474 2.46 6.84 -25.16
N GLN A 475 1.35 7.53 -25.48
CA GLN A 475 0.84 7.60 -26.85
C GLN A 475 1.82 8.27 -27.80
N SER A 476 2.53 9.30 -27.34
CA SER A 476 3.52 10.01 -28.15
C SER A 476 4.67 9.08 -28.53
N GLU A 477 5.24 8.35 -27.57
CA GLU A 477 6.29 7.34 -27.80
C GLU A 477 5.81 6.19 -28.69
N ILE A 478 4.63 5.64 -28.42
CA ILE A 478 4.05 4.53 -29.19
C ILE A 478 3.82 4.95 -30.64
N ASN A 479 3.25 6.13 -30.87
CA ASN A 479 3.04 6.67 -32.22
C ASN A 479 4.36 6.87 -32.95
N TYR A 480 5.37 7.42 -32.26
CA TYR A 480 6.69 7.61 -32.83
C TYR A 480 7.31 6.28 -33.27
N ILE A 481 7.29 5.25 -32.41
CA ILE A 481 7.75 3.91 -32.77
C ILE A 481 6.94 3.34 -33.94
N GLY A 482 5.62 3.54 -33.94
CA GLY A 482 4.71 3.03 -34.96
C GLY A 482 5.01 3.53 -36.37
N VAL A 483 5.51 4.76 -36.52
CA VAL A 483 5.94 5.33 -37.82
C VAL A 483 7.08 4.52 -38.44
N TYR A 484 8.03 4.04 -37.63
CA TYR A 484 9.21 3.32 -38.12
C TYR A 484 9.06 1.80 -38.07
N ALA A 485 8.34 1.28 -37.08
CA ALA A 485 8.23 -0.14 -36.78
C ALA A 485 6.89 -0.48 -36.11
N ILE A 486 5.82 -0.53 -36.90
CA ILE A 486 4.46 -0.83 -36.40
C ILE A 486 4.38 -2.15 -35.60
N HIS A 487 5.14 -3.17 -36.00
CA HIS A 487 5.18 -4.46 -35.29
C HIS A 487 5.78 -4.33 -33.88
N ARG A 488 6.78 -3.46 -33.69
CA ARG A 488 7.39 -3.21 -32.38
C ARG A 488 6.48 -2.39 -31.47
N ALA A 489 5.74 -1.43 -32.03
CA ALA A 489 4.72 -0.70 -31.29
C ALA A 489 3.62 -1.65 -30.76
N LYS A 490 3.12 -2.54 -31.62
CA LYS A 490 2.13 -3.57 -31.22
C LYS A 490 2.69 -4.52 -30.16
N GLU A 491 3.91 -5.01 -30.33
CA GLU A 491 4.57 -5.87 -29.34
C GLU A 491 4.69 -5.20 -27.97
N LEU A 492 5.02 -3.89 -27.93
CA LEU A 492 5.08 -3.12 -26.70
C LEU A 492 3.70 -2.99 -26.04
N GLU A 493 2.67 -2.64 -26.81
CA GLU A 493 1.30 -2.58 -26.32
C GLU A 493 0.84 -3.93 -25.75
N GLU A 494 1.01 -5.02 -26.51
CA GLU A 494 0.68 -6.38 -26.08
C GLU A 494 1.42 -6.75 -24.80
N ARG A 495 2.70 -6.39 -24.68
CA ARG A 495 3.49 -6.62 -23.48
C ARG A 495 2.93 -5.85 -22.27
N LEU A 496 2.55 -4.59 -22.43
CA LEU A 496 1.93 -3.79 -21.37
C LEU A 496 0.58 -4.40 -20.94
N TRP A 497 -0.25 -4.83 -21.89
CA TRP A 497 -1.53 -5.51 -21.62
C TRP A 497 -1.37 -6.89 -20.98
N SER A 498 -0.25 -7.58 -21.23
CA SER A 498 0.03 -8.91 -20.67
C SER A 498 0.30 -8.87 -19.16
N ILE A 499 0.70 -7.72 -18.63
CA ILE A 499 0.99 -7.54 -17.20
C ILE A 499 -0.31 -7.65 -16.42
N SER A 500 -0.31 -8.57 -15.46
CA SER A 500 -1.53 -9.01 -14.78
C SER A 500 -1.46 -8.93 -13.26
N ALA A 501 -0.27 -8.84 -12.70
CA ALA A 501 -0.04 -8.74 -11.27
C ALA A 501 1.25 -8.01 -10.95
N CYS A 502 1.32 -7.46 -9.74
CA CYS A 502 2.48 -6.83 -9.17
C CYS A 502 2.77 -7.47 -7.81
N VAL A 503 4.05 -7.66 -7.50
CA VAL A 503 4.53 -8.18 -6.22
C VAL A 503 5.41 -7.12 -5.60
N HIS A 504 5.14 -6.80 -4.35
CA HIS A 504 5.96 -5.92 -3.53
C HIS A 504 6.59 -6.73 -2.40
N ALA A 505 7.89 -6.58 -2.18
CA ALA A 505 8.60 -7.22 -1.09
C ALA A 505 9.25 -6.15 -0.20
N VAL A 506 8.85 -6.15 1.07
CA VAL A 506 9.33 -5.21 2.08
C VAL A 506 10.12 -5.99 3.11
N ASP A 507 11.41 -5.65 3.25
CA ASP A 507 12.27 -6.22 4.31
C ASP A 507 11.67 -5.94 5.70
N ILE A 508 11.48 -6.97 6.52
CA ILE A 508 11.03 -6.86 7.92
C ILE A 508 11.99 -7.61 8.86
N THR A 509 13.18 -7.97 8.38
CA THR A 509 14.12 -8.86 9.08
C THR A 509 14.39 -8.41 10.51
N ASP A 510 14.73 -7.13 10.72
CA ASP A 510 15.09 -6.63 12.05
C ASP A 510 13.88 -6.66 13.00
N GLN A 511 12.67 -6.42 12.48
CA GLN A 511 11.44 -6.53 13.26
C GLN A 511 11.15 -7.98 13.65
N VAL A 512 11.35 -8.92 12.72
CA VAL A 512 11.21 -10.35 13.01
C VAL A 512 12.24 -10.80 14.05
N LEU A 513 13.49 -10.34 13.96
CA LEU A 513 14.51 -10.64 14.96
C LEU A 513 14.13 -10.10 16.35
N LEU A 514 13.64 -8.85 16.43
CA LEU A 514 13.13 -8.29 17.68
C LEU A 514 11.94 -9.09 18.23
N ARG A 515 10.99 -9.48 17.36
CA ARG A 515 9.81 -10.29 17.72
C ARG A 515 10.18 -11.64 18.33
N PHE A 516 11.25 -12.27 17.87
CA PHE A 516 11.76 -13.54 18.40
C PHE A 516 12.78 -13.36 19.54
N GLY A 517 12.95 -12.13 20.05
CA GLY A 517 13.78 -11.86 21.23
C GLY A 517 15.29 -11.84 20.99
N PHE A 518 15.74 -11.72 19.74
CA PHE A 518 17.16 -11.52 19.43
C PHE A 518 17.60 -10.11 19.83
N ASP A 519 18.78 -10.00 20.43
CA ASP A 519 19.34 -8.74 20.89
C ASP A 519 19.87 -7.84 19.75
N GLU A 520 20.15 -6.58 20.08
CA GLU A 520 20.68 -5.60 19.12
C GLU A 520 22.03 -6.03 18.53
N HIS A 521 22.85 -6.77 19.29
CA HIS A 521 24.14 -7.27 18.82
C HIS A 521 23.95 -8.26 17.66
N ARG A 522 23.06 -9.24 17.83
CA ARG A 522 22.76 -10.24 16.80
C ARG A 522 22.11 -9.62 15.57
N ILE A 523 21.25 -8.63 15.76
CA ILE A 523 20.67 -7.85 14.65
C ILE A 523 21.78 -7.11 13.89
N ALA A 524 22.70 -6.44 14.59
CA ALA A 524 23.83 -5.75 13.99
C ALA A 524 24.81 -6.69 13.27
N GLU A 525 25.03 -7.90 13.79
CA GLU A 525 25.80 -8.94 13.09
C GLU A 525 25.13 -9.34 11.77
N ASN A 526 23.81 -9.55 11.77
CA ASN A 526 23.06 -9.92 10.57
C ASN A 526 23.03 -8.81 9.49
N HIS A 527 23.35 -7.56 9.85
CA HIS A 527 23.57 -6.47 8.87
C HIS A 527 24.87 -6.60 8.10
N LYS A 528 25.86 -7.32 8.61
CA LYS A 528 27.14 -7.53 7.91
C LYS A 528 26.89 -8.43 6.71
N THR A 529 27.42 -8.04 5.55
CA THR A 529 27.35 -8.87 4.35
C THR A 529 28.15 -10.17 4.61
N PRO A 530 27.53 -11.36 4.53
CA PRO A 530 28.24 -12.62 4.66
C PRO A 530 29.33 -12.75 3.59
N SER A 531 30.40 -13.47 3.91
CA SER A 531 31.48 -13.76 2.95
C SER A 531 30.92 -14.46 1.71
N GLN A 532 31.18 -13.89 0.53
CA GLN A 532 30.77 -14.46 -0.75
C GLN A 532 31.94 -15.25 -1.35
N HIS A 533 31.65 -16.36 -2.03
CA HIS A 533 32.58 -16.82 -3.05
C HIS A 533 32.49 -15.87 -4.26
N ALA A 534 33.64 -15.50 -4.82
CA ALA A 534 33.69 -14.82 -6.10
C ALA A 534 33.12 -15.79 -7.15
N ILE A 535 31.89 -15.57 -7.59
CA ILE A 535 31.31 -16.33 -8.70
C ILE A 535 32.10 -15.92 -9.94
N GLU A 536 33.03 -16.77 -10.39
CA GLU A 536 33.66 -16.57 -11.69
C GLU A 536 32.57 -16.60 -12.78
N PRO A 537 32.53 -15.62 -13.69
CA PRO A 537 31.50 -15.52 -14.73
C PRO A 537 31.38 -16.78 -15.61
N GLY A 538 32.35 -17.68 -15.58
CA GLY A 538 32.34 -18.96 -16.28
C GLY A 538 31.38 -20.02 -15.72
N GLY A 539 31.00 -19.94 -14.44
CA GLY A 539 30.21 -20.99 -13.76
C GLY A 539 28.78 -21.15 -14.28
N ILE A 540 28.16 -20.06 -14.75
CA ILE A 540 26.77 -20.07 -15.28
C ILE A 540 26.68 -20.88 -16.58
N LYS A 541 27.77 -20.95 -17.38
CA LYS A 541 27.81 -21.80 -18.59
C LYS A 541 27.88 -23.30 -18.30
N ALA A 542 28.37 -23.68 -17.12
CA ALA A 542 28.45 -25.08 -16.71
C ALA A 542 27.09 -25.60 -16.18
N LEU A 543 26.36 -24.76 -15.43
CA LEU A 543 25.04 -25.11 -14.86
C LEU A 543 23.90 -25.16 -15.90
N LEU A 544 24.08 -24.53 -17.07
CA LEU A 544 23.12 -24.60 -18.18
C LEU A 544 23.39 -25.76 -19.16
N LYS A 545 24.41 -26.59 -18.89
CA LYS A 545 24.79 -27.73 -19.75
C LYS A 545 24.51 -29.11 -19.12
N SER A 546 23.83 -29.17 -17.97
CA SER A 546 23.38 -30.41 -17.32
C SER A 546 21.88 -30.57 -17.38
#